data_AF-A0A6D2K802-F1
#
_entry.id   AF-A0A6D2K802-F1
#
_cell.length_a   1.000
_cell.length_b   1.000
_cell.length_c   1.000
_cell.angle_alpha   90.00
_cell.angle_beta   90.00
_cell.angle_gamma   90.00
#
_symmetry.space_group_name_H-M   'P 1'
#
loop_
_entity.id
_entity.type
_entity.pdbx_description
1 polymer ?
#
loop_
_entity_poly.entity_id
_entity_poly.type
_entity_poly.pdbx_seq_one_letter_code
_entity_poly.pdbx_strand_id
1 'polypeptide(L)'
;MADLTTMKHDGTRSMHEHCIEMINLAAKLKNLGLSVDDSFLVQFILNSLPPQYGPFQINYNAIDEKWTSNELTSKLVQEESRLDREGIRIAHHVQEAKSKTGKMALSKP
;
A
#
# COMPACT_ATOMS: atom_id res chain seq x y z
N MET A 1 16.59 12.38 -2.57
CA MET A 1 16.21 12.27 -1.14
C MET A 1 14.80 12.80 -0.91
N ALA A 2 14.48 14.05 -1.29
CA ALA A 2 13.15 14.65 -1.07
C ALA A 2 11.98 13.79 -1.58
N ASP A 3 12.11 13.21 -2.78
CA ASP A 3 11.08 12.35 -3.37
C ASP A 3 10.77 11.11 -2.51
N LEU A 4 11.80 10.45 -1.96
CA LEU A 4 11.65 9.25 -1.12
C LEU A 4 10.99 9.57 0.22
N THR A 5 11.29 10.74 0.79
CA THR A 5 10.73 11.18 2.08
C THR A 5 9.31 11.72 2.00
N THR A 6 8.88 12.17 0.81
CA THR A 6 7.57 12.81 0.61
C THR A 6 6.55 11.88 -0.05
N MET A 7 7.00 10.82 -0.72
CA MET A 7 6.13 9.81 -1.31
C MET A 7 5.24 9.16 -0.26
N LYS A 8 3.92 9.18 -0.48
CA LYS A 8 2.91 8.51 0.34
C LYS A 8 2.14 7.50 -0.50
N HIS A 9 1.63 6.46 0.14
CA HIS A 9 0.65 5.58 -0.47
C HIS A 9 -0.74 6.22 -0.31
N ASP A 10 -1.37 6.54 -1.43
CA ASP A 10 -2.62 7.30 -1.51
C ASP A 10 -3.83 6.41 -1.86
N GLY A 11 -3.65 5.08 -1.92
CA GLY A 11 -4.70 4.13 -2.27
C GLY A 11 -5.14 4.15 -3.73
N THR A 12 -4.49 4.93 -4.61
CA THR A 12 -4.83 4.95 -6.05
C THR A 12 -4.21 3.79 -6.83
N ARG A 13 -3.05 3.32 -6.35
CA ARG A 13 -2.28 2.19 -6.89
C ARG A 13 -2.10 1.13 -5.82
N SER A 14 -1.82 -0.10 -6.23
CA SER A 14 -1.64 -1.20 -5.29
C SER A 14 -0.43 -0.99 -4.38
N MET A 15 -0.45 -1.61 -3.21
CA MET A 15 0.67 -1.58 -2.28
C MET A 15 1.95 -2.20 -2.88
N HIS A 16 1.80 -3.20 -3.74
CA HIS A 16 2.93 -3.80 -4.46
C HIS A 16 3.60 -2.79 -5.41
N GLU A 17 2.81 -2.08 -6.22
CA GLU A 17 3.31 -0.99 -7.08
C GLU A 17 3.94 0.13 -6.24
N HIS A 18 3.36 0.43 -5.08
CA HIS A 18 3.93 1.37 -4.11
C HIS A 18 5.36 1.04 -3.73
N CYS A 19 5.58 -0.16 -3.21
CA CYS A 19 6.91 -0.60 -2.80
C CYS A 19 7.91 -0.65 -3.96
N ILE A 20 7.50 -1.16 -5.14
CA ILE A 20 8.39 -1.22 -6.32
C ILE A 20 8.89 0.17 -6.72
N GLU A 21 8.02 1.17 -6.74
CA GLU A 21 8.45 2.53 -7.07
C GLU A 21 9.45 3.09 -6.05
N MET A 22 9.26 2.84 -4.75
CA MET A 22 10.19 3.25 -3.71
C MET A 22 11.55 2.55 -3.83
N ILE A 23 11.55 1.23 -4.10
CA ILE A 23 12.77 0.43 -4.36
C ILE A 23 13.52 1.00 -5.56
N ASN A 24 12.82 1.26 -6.67
CA ASN A 24 13.41 1.82 -7.88
C ASN A 24 13.99 3.22 -7.65
N LEU A 25 13.31 4.05 -6.85
CA LEU A 25 13.79 5.38 -6.50
C LEU A 25 15.06 5.31 -5.63
N ALA A 26 15.11 4.39 -4.66
CA ALA A 26 16.31 4.13 -3.87
C ALA A 26 17.49 3.67 -4.76
N ALA A 27 17.23 2.77 -5.72
CA ALA A 27 18.24 2.33 -6.69
C ALA A 27 18.77 3.49 -7.55
N LYS A 28 17.89 4.40 -8.00
CA LYS A 28 18.28 5.62 -8.72
C LYS A 28 19.16 6.53 -7.86
N LEU A 29 18.81 6.74 -6.58
CA LEU A 29 19.63 7.54 -5.67
C LEU A 29 21.02 6.93 -5.45
N LYS A 30 21.11 5.61 -5.34
CA LYS A 30 22.39 4.90 -5.23
C LYS A 30 23.30 5.17 -6.43
N ASN A 31 22.74 5.19 -7.64
CA ASN A 31 23.49 5.53 -8.86
C ASN A 31 23.98 6.99 -8.88
N LEU A 32 23.34 7.88 -8.12
CA LEU A 32 23.75 9.28 -7.94
C LEU A 32 24.72 9.49 -6.76
N GLY A 33 25.20 8.40 -6.13
CA GLY A 33 26.11 8.46 -4.98
C GLY A 33 25.43 8.64 -3.62
N LEU A 34 24.10 8.67 -3.57
CA LEU A 34 23.31 8.74 -2.35
C LEU A 34 22.86 7.31 -1.99
N SER A 35 23.71 6.58 -1.26
CA SER A 35 23.39 5.20 -0.87
C SER A 35 22.23 5.18 0.12
N VAL A 36 21.15 4.51 -0.25
CA VAL A 36 20.04 4.14 0.64
C VAL A 36 20.19 2.64 0.88
N ASP A 37 20.49 2.24 2.11
CA ASP A 37 20.50 0.83 2.47
C ASP A 37 19.08 0.30 2.68
N ASP A 38 18.97 -1.02 2.82
CA ASP A 38 17.67 -1.69 2.95
C ASP A 38 16.91 -1.27 4.21
N SER A 39 17.61 -1.00 5.32
CA SER A 39 17.00 -0.52 6.57
C SER A 39 16.39 0.87 6.42
N PHE A 40 17.07 1.78 5.72
CA PHE A 40 16.51 3.09 5.41
C PHE A 40 15.32 2.98 4.45
N LEU A 41 15.41 2.11 3.44
CA LEU A 41 14.31 1.88 2.51
C LEU A 41 13.06 1.35 3.23
N VAL A 42 13.22 0.37 4.13
CA VAL A 42 12.16 -0.14 5.00
C VAL A 42 11.52 1.00 5.80
N GLN A 43 12.33 1.87 6.39
CA GLN A 43 11.83 3.02 7.15
C GLN A 43 11.07 4.03 6.27
N PHE A 44 11.54 4.26 5.04
CA PHE A 44 10.83 5.13 4.09
C PHE A 44 9.48 4.54 3.69
N ILE A 45 9.42 3.23 3.39
CA ILE A 45 8.18 2.53 3.07
C ILE A 45 7.22 2.56 4.25
N LEU A 46 7.69 2.34 5.49
CA LEU A 46 6.83 2.43 6.66
C LEU A 46 6.27 3.84 6.86
N ASN A 47 7.09 4.87 6.64
CA ASN A 47 6.66 6.26 6.76
C ASN A 47 5.72 6.71 5.63
N SER A 48 5.70 6.02 4.49
CA SER A 48 4.80 6.35 3.38
C SER A 48 3.38 5.83 3.59
N LEU A 49 3.18 4.91 4.55
CA LEU A 49 1.89 4.29 4.81
C LEU A 49 0.86 5.29 5.33
N PRO A 50 -0.40 5.19 4.89
CA PRO A 50 -1.48 5.99 5.39
C PRO A 50 -2.02 5.45 6.73
N PRO A 51 -2.82 6.24 7.48
CA PRO A 51 -3.19 5.91 8.86
C PRO A 51 -3.92 4.57 9.05
N GLN A 52 -4.56 4.04 8.02
CA GLN A 52 -5.26 2.74 8.04
C GLN A 52 -4.32 1.57 8.34
N TYR A 53 -3.02 1.71 8.03
CA TYR A 53 -1.98 0.74 8.37
C TYR A 53 -1.42 0.90 9.79
N GLY A 54 -2.03 1.74 10.64
CA GLY A 54 -1.59 1.92 12.03
C GLY A 54 -1.36 0.61 12.79
N PRO A 55 -2.29 -0.37 12.75
CA PRO A 55 -2.08 -1.68 13.37
C PRO A 55 -0.85 -2.43 12.84
N PHE A 56 -0.59 -2.36 11.52
CA PHE A 56 0.59 -2.95 10.90
C PHE A 56 1.89 -2.33 11.42
N GLN A 57 1.94 -0.99 11.53
CA GLN A 57 3.12 -0.28 12.06
C GLN A 57 3.36 -0.62 13.53
N ILE A 58 2.31 -0.71 14.35
CA ILE A 58 2.42 -1.13 15.76
C ILE A 58 3.00 -2.54 15.83
N ASN A 59 2.50 -3.47 15.01
CA ASN A 59 3.00 -4.83 14.95
C ASN A 59 4.48 -4.88 14.53
N TYR A 60 4.87 -4.14 13.48
CA TYR A 60 6.27 -4.05 13.06
C TYR A 60 7.18 -3.53 14.19
N ASN A 61 6.76 -2.48 14.90
CA ASN A 61 7.54 -1.89 15.99
C ASN A 61 7.66 -2.81 17.22
N ALA A 62 6.72 -3.74 17.41
CA ALA A 62 6.72 -4.70 18.52
C ALA A 62 7.59 -5.94 18.25
N ILE A 63 8.03 -6.15 17.00
CA ILE A 63 8.85 -7.30 16.61
C ILE A 63 10.33 -6.88 16.59
N ASP A 64 11.17 -7.67 17.25
CA ASP A 64 12.62 -7.44 17.28
C ASP A 64 13.31 -7.82 15.95
N GLU A 65 12.71 -8.76 15.21
CA GLU A 65 13.16 -9.17 13.88
C GLU A 65 12.98 -8.05 12.85
N LYS A 66 14.05 -7.70 12.14
CA LYS A 66 14.02 -6.71 11.07
C LYS A 66 13.76 -7.40 9.74
N TRP A 67 12.71 -6.95 9.06
CA TRP A 67 12.36 -7.42 7.72
C TRP A 67 13.19 -6.69 6.68
N THR A 68 13.55 -7.42 5.63
CA THR A 68 14.05 -6.83 4.38
C THR A 68 12.92 -6.08 3.65
N SER A 69 13.28 -5.18 2.73
CA SER A 69 12.29 -4.48 1.89
C SER A 69 11.36 -5.43 1.13
N ASN A 70 11.85 -6.59 0.70
CA ASN A 70 11.06 -7.62 0.02
C ASN A 70 10.05 -8.32 0.96
N GLU A 71 10.47 -8.67 2.17
CA GLU A 71 9.59 -9.28 3.18
C GLU A 71 8.52 -8.28 3.63
N LEU A 72 8.92 -7.04 3.87
CA LEU A 72 8.00 -5.95 4.19
C LEU A 72 6.95 -5.77 3.10
N THR A 73 7.37 -5.73 1.83
CA THR A 73 6.47 -5.62 0.67
C THR A 73 5.42 -6.72 0.68
N SER A 74 5.85 -7.98 0.87
CA SER A 74 4.94 -9.12 0.87
C SER A 74 3.90 -9.03 1.99
N LYS A 75 4.32 -8.60 3.18
CA LYS A 75 3.43 -8.42 4.34
C LYS A 75 2.48 -7.24 4.16
N LEU A 76 2.93 -6.15 3.54
CA LEU A 76 2.09 -4.99 3.23
C LEU A 76 1.00 -5.30 2.20
N VAL A 77 1.30 -6.13 1.20
CA VAL A 77 0.29 -6.61 0.23
C VAL A 77 -0.74 -7.51 0.91
N GLN A 78 -0.30 -8.36 1.85
CA GLN A 78 -1.22 -9.16 2.66
C GLN A 78 -2.12 -8.27 3.53
N GLU A 79 -1.57 -7.20 4.10
CA GLU A 79 -2.30 -6.24 4.91
C GLU A 79 -3.30 -5.42 4.09
N GLU A 80 -2.94 -4.96 2.90
CA GLU A 80 -3.86 -4.34 1.93
C GLU A 80 -5.07 -5.25 1.67
N SER A 81 -4.81 -6.54 1.40
CA SER A 81 -5.89 -7.52 1.20
C SER A 81 -6.76 -7.72 2.44
N ARG A 82 -6.20 -7.56 3.66
CA ARG A 82 -6.96 -7.63 4.93
C ARG A 82 -7.88 -6.42 5.06
N LEU A 83 -7.35 -5.21 4.84
CA LEU A 83 -8.10 -3.95 4.90
C LEU A 83 -9.26 -3.96 3.90
N ASP A 84 -9.04 -4.45 2.68
CA ASP A 84 -10.09 -4.58 1.66
C ASP A 84 -11.24 -5.50 2.11
N ARG A 85 -10.92 -6.64 2.75
CA ARG A 85 -11.94 -7.56 3.29
C ARG A 85 -12.74 -6.94 4.45
N GLU A 86 -12.12 -6.05 5.21
CA GLU A 86 -12.76 -5.30 6.29
C GLU A 86 -13.52 -4.06 5.79
N GLY A 87 -13.44 -3.76 4.49
CA GLY A 87 -14.06 -2.58 3.89
C GLY A 87 -13.36 -1.26 4.25
N ILE A 88 -12.14 -1.32 4.79
CA ILE A 88 -11.34 -0.16 5.17
C ILE A 88 -10.64 0.37 3.91
N ARG A 89 -11.20 1.44 3.33
CA ARG A 89 -10.66 2.04 2.10
C ARG A 89 -9.67 3.16 2.42
N ILE A 90 -8.62 3.24 1.61
CA ILE A 90 -7.46 4.11 1.82
C ILE A 90 -7.61 5.45 1.08
N ALA A 91 -8.36 5.47 -0.02
CA ALA A 91 -8.93 6.66 -0.62
C ALA A 91 -10.20 6.32 -1.42
N HIS A 92 -11.04 7.32 -1.66
CA HIS A 92 -12.31 7.24 -2.38
C HIS A 92 -12.16 6.60 -3.77
N HIS A 93 -12.33 5.29 -3.86
CA HIS A 93 -12.92 4.69 -5.03
C HIS A 93 -14.37 4.39 -4.70
N VAL A 94 -15.30 5.26 -5.11
CA VAL A 94 -16.70 4.89 -5.23
C VAL A 94 -16.74 3.87 -6.35
N GLN A 95 -16.64 2.59 -6.00
CA GLN A 95 -17.11 1.56 -6.91
C GLN A 95 -18.62 1.74 -6.91
N GLU A 96 -19.15 2.47 -7.89
CA GLU A 96 -20.57 2.44 -8.19
C GLU A 96 -20.94 0.97 -8.31
N ALA A 97 -21.64 0.47 -7.29
CA ALA A 97 -22.29 -0.82 -7.37
C ALA A 97 -23.26 -0.69 -8.53
N LYS A 98 -22.89 -1.23 -9.70
CA LYS A 98 -23.78 -1.35 -10.86
C LYS A 98 -25.04 -2.06 -10.37
N SER A 99 -26.08 -1.28 -10.10
CA SER A 99 -27.42 -1.78 -9.84
C SER A 99 -27.87 -2.53 -11.08
N LYS A 100 -27.86 -3.86 -11.00
CA LYS A 100 -28.48 -4.69 -12.04
C LYS A 100 -29.98 -4.44 -11.99
N THR A 101 -30.48 -3.58 -12.88
CA THR A 101 -31.91 -3.48 -13.19
C THR A 101 -32.37 -4.81 -13.78
N GLY A 102 -32.91 -5.68 -12.94
CA GLY A 102 -33.69 -6.83 -13.37
C GLY A 102 -35.04 -6.34 -13.91
N LYS A 103 -35.19 -6.32 -15.24
CA LYS A 103 -36.49 -6.22 -15.89
C LYS A 103 -37.27 -7.50 -15.58
N MET A 104 -38.31 -7.41 -14.75
CA MET A 104 -39.36 -8.43 -14.72
C MET A 104 -40.54 -7.95 -15.55
N ALA A 105 -40.67 -8.52 -16.73
CA ALA A 105 -41.92 -8.54 -17.48
C ALA A 105 -42.76 -9.71 -16.95
N LEU A 106 -43.96 -9.45 -16.46
CA LEU A 106 -45.06 -10.42 -16.27
C LEU A 106 -46.37 -9.64 -16.45
N SER A 107 -46.95 -9.70 -17.65
CA SER A 107 -48.11 -10.52 -18.06
C SER A 107 -49.45 -10.02 -17.49
N LYS A 108 -50.23 -9.38 -18.36
CA LYS A 108 -51.65 -9.06 -18.16
C LYS A 108 -52.50 -10.33 -18.36
N PRO A 109 -53.65 -10.46 -17.68
CA PRO A 109 -54.85 -11.03 -18.28
C PRO A 109 -55.60 -9.99 -19.12
#